data_AF-A0A365YN21-F1
#
_entry.id   AF-A0A365YN21-F1
#
_cell.length_a   1.000
_cell.length_b   1.000
_cell.length_c   1.000
_cell.angle_alpha   90.00
_cell.angle_beta   90.00
_cell.angle_gamma   90.00
#
_symmetry.space_group_name_H-M   'P 1'
#
loop_
_entity.id
_entity.type
_entity.pdbx_description
1 polymer ?
#
loop_
_entity_poly.entity_id
_entity_poly.type
_entity_poly.pdbx_seq_one_letter_code
_entity_poly.pdbx_strand_id
1 'polypeptide(L)'
;MSITYSPEELENLVVEVLSQAEDNVVPIVQLGHPVLRQPAASYTGQLPKELLDELLAVMRHTMYDAPGVGLAAPQIGIPLKIAVLEDLYNLPEDMAAEREREPLEYFEIFNPSYEARGARTAEFYEGCLSFDGFQAVVTRPADIRANYEDRDGKQVVRDFSGWQARIVQHETDHLYGTVYIDKAATRSLINETELWRHQGLSVASARETLGF
;
A
#
# COMPACT_ATOMS: atom_id res chain seq x y z
N MET A 1 4.51 -3.16 -23.48
CA MET A 1 4.72 -1.73 -23.81
C MET A 1 4.56 -0.97 -22.51
N SER A 2 5.60 -0.26 -22.05
CA SER A 2 5.46 0.64 -20.91
C SER A 2 4.68 1.86 -21.39
N ILE A 3 3.56 2.20 -20.76
CA ILE A 3 2.88 3.46 -21.03
C ILE A 3 3.81 4.57 -20.54
N THR A 4 4.10 5.54 -21.40
CA THR A 4 4.90 6.72 -21.07
C THR A 4 3.95 7.90 -21.00
N TYR A 5 3.88 8.55 -19.84
CA TYR A 5 3.12 9.78 -19.66
C TYR A 5 4.05 10.98 -19.76
N SER A 6 3.64 12.00 -20.49
CA SER A 6 4.27 13.32 -20.43
C SER A 6 3.96 14.02 -19.10
N PRO A 7 4.78 15.00 -18.67
CA PRO A 7 4.47 15.83 -17.50
C PRO A 7 3.08 16.47 -17.54
N GLU A 8 2.67 16.98 -18.70
CA GLU A 8 1.36 17.63 -18.89
C GLU A 8 0.20 16.63 -18.76
N GLU A 9 0.33 15.41 -19.29
CA GLU A 9 -0.67 14.36 -19.09
C GLU A 9 -0.80 13.97 -17.62
N LEU A 10 0.32 13.88 -16.88
CA LEU A 10 0.31 13.57 -15.45
C LEU A 10 -0.32 14.70 -14.64
N GLU A 11 0.01 15.95 -14.93
CA GLU A 11 -0.59 17.12 -14.29
C GLU A 11 -2.10 17.15 -14.50
N ASN A 12 -2.56 16.96 -15.75
CA ASN A 12 -3.98 16.91 -16.08
C ASN A 12 -4.71 15.76 -15.37
N LEU A 13 -4.11 14.57 -15.30
CA LEU A 13 -4.67 13.44 -14.56
C LEU A 13 -4.81 13.74 -13.07
N VAL A 14 -3.79 14.36 -12.46
CA VAL A 14 -3.85 14.74 -11.04
C VAL A 14 -4.95 15.77 -10.81
N VAL A 15 -5.06 16.80 -11.65
CA VAL A 15 -6.13 17.79 -11.58
C VAL A 15 -7.52 17.14 -11.76
N GLU A 16 -7.66 16.21 -12.69
CA GLU A 16 -8.92 15.49 -12.92
C GLU A 16 -9.33 14.65 -11.71
N VAL A 17 -8.39 13.92 -11.10
CA VAL A 17 -8.65 13.14 -9.88
C VAL A 17 -9.02 14.05 -8.72
N LEU A 18 -8.27 15.13 -8.49
CA LEU A 18 -8.55 16.09 -7.42
C LEU A 18 -9.89 16.80 -7.62
N SER A 19 -10.32 17.03 -8.86
CA SER A 19 -11.62 17.63 -9.16
C SER A 19 -12.82 16.76 -8.75
N GLN A 20 -12.59 15.46 -8.52
CA GLN A 20 -13.59 14.51 -8.03
C GLN A 20 -13.62 14.43 -6.49
N ALA A 21 -12.77 15.20 -5.80
CA ALA A 21 -12.69 15.13 -4.35
C ALA A 21 -13.98 15.67 -3.70
N GLU A 22 -14.63 14.82 -2.92
CA GLU A 22 -15.72 15.21 -2.01
C GLU A 22 -15.16 15.12 -0.58
N ASP A 23 -15.25 16.20 0.20
CA ASP A 23 -14.67 16.30 1.55
C ASP A 23 -13.16 15.92 1.63
N ASN A 24 -12.39 16.21 0.56
CA ASN A 24 -10.98 15.85 0.35
C ASN A 24 -10.70 14.34 0.20
N VAL A 25 -11.71 13.56 -0.17
CA VAL A 25 -11.60 12.13 -0.45
C VAL A 25 -11.87 11.89 -1.92
N VAL A 26 -11.06 11.05 -2.57
CA VAL A 26 -11.26 10.65 -3.97
C VAL A 26 -11.56 9.16 -4.08
N PRO A 27 -12.24 8.72 -5.16
CA PRO A 27 -12.53 7.30 -5.35
C PRO A 27 -11.27 6.45 -5.47
N ILE A 28 -11.25 5.31 -4.76
CA ILE A 28 -10.21 4.28 -4.89
C ILE A 28 -10.59 3.33 -6.03
N VAL A 29 -9.73 3.21 -7.04
CA VAL A 29 -9.94 2.27 -8.14
C VAL A 29 -9.81 0.83 -7.65
N GLN A 30 -10.65 -0.04 -8.21
CA GLN A 30 -10.73 -1.45 -7.82
C GLN A 30 -9.97 -2.37 -8.80
N LEU A 31 -9.60 -3.56 -8.31
CA LEU A 31 -8.91 -4.59 -9.07
C LEU A 31 -9.67 -4.89 -10.37
N GLY A 32 -8.95 -4.79 -11.49
CA GLY A 32 -9.53 -4.78 -12.84
C GLY A 32 -9.27 -3.45 -13.55
N HIS A 33 -9.09 -2.36 -12.81
CA HIS A 33 -8.58 -1.11 -13.37
C HIS A 33 -7.12 -1.29 -13.86
N PRO A 34 -6.80 -0.98 -15.13
CA PRO A 34 -5.48 -1.27 -15.69
C PRO A 34 -4.30 -0.62 -14.96
N VAL A 35 -4.51 0.56 -14.36
CA VAL A 35 -3.48 1.30 -13.63
C VAL A 35 -2.84 0.47 -12.50
N LEU A 36 -3.61 -0.42 -11.86
CA LEU A 36 -3.14 -1.27 -10.75
C LEU A 36 -2.22 -2.40 -11.21
N ARG A 37 -2.13 -2.63 -12.53
CA ARG A 37 -1.35 -3.70 -13.17
C ARG A 37 -0.19 -3.17 -14.01
N GLN A 38 0.02 -1.86 -13.99
CA GLN A 38 1.06 -1.21 -14.77
C GLN A 38 2.12 -0.63 -13.83
N PRO A 39 3.42 -0.79 -14.12
CA PRO A 39 4.46 -0.06 -13.42
C PRO A 39 4.23 1.44 -13.56
N ALA A 40 4.18 2.15 -12.43
CA ALA A 40 4.01 3.59 -12.40
C ALA A 40 5.27 4.32 -12.89
N ALA A 41 5.08 5.53 -13.42
CA ALA A 41 6.17 6.41 -13.82
C ALA A 41 6.91 6.97 -12.60
N SER A 42 8.23 7.07 -12.69
CA SER A 42 9.02 7.69 -11.62
C SER A 42 8.61 9.15 -11.41
N TYR A 43 8.61 9.58 -10.15
CA TYR A 43 8.46 11.00 -9.82
C TYR A 43 9.81 11.69 -9.93
N THR A 44 9.90 12.73 -10.74
CA THR A 44 11.12 13.50 -11.03
C THR A 44 10.91 14.99 -10.82
N GLY A 45 9.87 15.37 -10.07
CA GLY A 45 9.45 16.76 -9.90
C GLY A 45 8.54 17.29 -11.01
N GLN A 46 7.85 16.41 -11.75
CA GLN A 46 6.98 16.82 -12.86
C GLN A 46 5.65 17.48 -12.46
N LEU A 47 5.31 17.55 -11.17
CA LEU A 47 4.12 18.25 -10.69
C LEU A 47 4.53 19.58 -10.05
N PRO A 48 3.76 20.67 -10.28
CA PRO A 48 3.88 21.88 -9.48
C PRO A 48 3.78 21.57 -7.98
N LYS A 49 4.50 22.33 -7.16
CA LYS A 49 4.60 22.07 -5.71
C LYS A 49 3.23 22.09 -5.04
N GLU A 50 2.42 23.09 -5.36
CA GLU A 50 1.08 23.26 -4.79
C GLU A 50 0.17 22.08 -5.14
N LEU A 51 0.28 21.57 -6.37
CA LEU A 51 -0.48 20.41 -6.83
C LEU A 51 -0.01 19.12 -6.15
N LEU A 52 1.30 18.97 -5.93
CA LEU A 52 1.84 17.84 -5.16
C LEU A 52 1.33 17.89 -3.71
N ASP A 53 1.39 19.05 -3.06
CA ASP A 53 0.93 19.21 -1.66
C ASP A 53 -0.57 18.84 -1.53
N GLU A 54 -1.40 19.27 -2.48
CA GLU A 54 -2.82 18.91 -2.54
C GLU A 54 -3.03 17.41 -2.77
N LEU A 55 -2.29 16.82 -3.72
CA LEU A 55 -2.33 15.38 -3.99
C LEU A 55 -2.01 14.55 -2.75
N LEU A 56 -0.92 14.87 -2.05
CA LEU A 56 -0.48 14.13 -0.86
C LEU A 56 -1.51 14.26 0.28
N ALA A 57 -2.10 15.44 0.46
CA ALA A 57 -3.15 15.66 1.44
C ALA A 57 -4.40 14.82 1.13
N VAL A 58 -4.87 14.83 -0.12
CA VAL A 58 -6.03 14.03 -0.56
C VAL A 58 -5.75 12.53 -0.47
N MET A 59 -4.54 12.07 -0.82
CA MET A 59 -4.14 10.68 -0.64
C MET A 59 -4.20 10.27 0.83
N ARG A 60 -3.67 11.09 1.73
CA ARG A 60 -3.70 10.82 3.18
C ARG A 60 -5.13 10.80 3.71
N HIS A 61 -5.98 11.76 3.31
CA HIS A 61 -7.39 11.78 3.72
C HIS A 61 -8.18 10.59 3.18
N THR A 62 -7.98 10.23 1.91
CA THR A 62 -8.61 9.06 1.28
C THR A 62 -8.18 7.76 1.96
N MET A 63 -6.91 7.63 2.33
CA MET A 63 -6.40 6.50 3.10
C MET A 63 -7.14 6.37 4.44
N TYR A 64 -7.37 7.49 5.14
CA TYR A 64 -8.08 7.49 6.43
C TYR A 64 -9.56 7.20 6.33
N ASP A 65 -10.23 7.73 5.31
CA ASP A 65 -11.65 7.48 5.06
C ASP A 65 -11.92 6.01 4.73
N ALA A 66 -10.97 5.33 4.08
CA ALA A 66 -10.99 3.91 3.73
C ALA A 66 -10.34 2.98 4.79
N PRO A 67 -10.38 3.34 6.09
CA PRO A 67 -9.49 2.88 7.18
C PRO A 67 -8.18 2.15 6.82
N GLY A 68 -7.38 2.72 5.91
CA GLY A 68 -6.10 2.18 5.46
C GLY A 68 -4.91 2.63 6.30
N VAL A 69 -3.78 1.95 6.10
CA VAL A 69 -2.47 2.30 6.70
C VAL A 69 -1.40 2.68 5.66
N GLY A 70 -1.79 2.64 4.39
CA GLY A 70 -1.01 3.02 3.24
C GLY A 70 -1.93 3.26 2.05
N LEU A 71 -1.51 4.15 1.15
CA LEU A 71 -2.18 4.37 -0.13
C LEU A 71 -1.16 4.79 -1.20
N ALA A 72 -1.07 3.99 -2.26
CA ALA A 72 -0.26 4.28 -3.43
C ALA A 72 -1.05 5.10 -4.46
N ALA A 73 -0.41 6.06 -5.14
CA ALA A 73 -1.05 6.91 -6.13
C ALA A 73 -1.80 6.14 -7.25
N PRO A 74 -1.33 4.97 -7.73
CA PRO A 74 -2.10 4.15 -8.67
C PRO A 74 -3.49 3.75 -8.15
N GLN A 75 -3.67 3.62 -6.84
CA GLN A 75 -4.96 3.27 -6.24
C GLN A 75 -6.01 4.37 -6.36
N ILE A 76 -5.61 5.60 -6.68
CA ILE A 76 -6.52 6.71 -7.02
C ILE A 76 -6.41 7.09 -8.51
N GLY A 77 -5.91 6.18 -9.34
CA GLY A 77 -5.83 6.38 -10.79
C GLY A 77 -4.58 7.12 -11.28
N ILE A 78 -3.68 7.54 -10.41
CA ILE A 78 -2.49 8.34 -10.77
C ILE A 78 -1.29 7.42 -10.97
N PRO A 79 -0.72 7.30 -12.19
CA PRO A 79 0.35 6.36 -12.51
C PRO A 79 1.73 6.88 -12.10
N LEU A 80 1.89 7.34 -10.85
CA LEU A 80 3.14 7.86 -10.29
C LEU A 80 3.67 6.99 -9.15
N LYS A 81 5.00 6.88 -9.03
CA LYS A 81 5.68 6.19 -7.93
C LYS A 81 5.67 7.03 -6.64
N ILE A 82 4.48 7.24 -6.10
CA ILE A 82 4.24 8.00 -4.86
C ILE A 82 3.31 7.16 -3.99
N ALA A 83 3.64 7.03 -2.71
CA ALA A 83 2.73 6.47 -1.71
C ALA A 83 2.81 7.24 -0.39
N VAL A 84 1.69 7.28 0.32
CA VAL A 84 1.57 7.79 1.69
C VAL A 84 1.40 6.63 2.65
N LEU A 85 1.97 6.74 3.85
CA LEU A 85 1.95 5.69 4.86
C LEU A 85 1.75 6.28 6.25
N GLU A 86 0.86 5.69 7.04
CA GLU A 86 0.66 6.03 8.45
C GLU A 86 -0.12 4.92 9.16
N ASP A 87 0.28 4.55 10.36
CA ASP A 87 -0.40 3.55 11.16
C ASP A 87 -0.40 3.95 12.63
N LEU A 88 -1.47 4.62 13.05
CA LEU A 88 -1.69 5.05 14.43
C LEU A 88 -2.88 4.33 15.10
N TYR A 89 -3.34 3.22 14.50
CA TYR A 89 -4.45 2.46 15.03
C TYR A 89 -4.06 1.73 16.31
N ASN A 90 -4.82 1.94 17.39
CA ASN A 90 -4.64 1.21 18.63
C ASN A 90 -5.17 -0.21 18.49
N LEU A 91 -4.31 -1.19 18.78
CA LEU A 91 -4.66 -2.59 18.86
C LEU A 91 -4.46 -3.10 20.28
N PRO A 92 -5.20 -4.15 20.69
CA PRO A 92 -4.84 -4.94 21.86
C PRO A 92 -3.37 -5.40 21.80
N GLU A 93 -2.70 -5.32 22.94
CA GLU A 93 -1.24 -5.52 23.07
C GLU A 93 -0.79 -6.89 22.54
N ASP A 94 -1.57 -7.93 22.77
CA ASP A 94 -1.31 -9.29 22.28
C ASP A 94 -1.35 -9.38 20.75
N MET A 95 -2.36 -8.75 20.11
CA MET A 95 -2.45 -8.68 18.64
C MET A 95 -1.35 -7.81 18.03
N ALA A 96 -0.98 -6.71 18.69
CA ALA A 96 0.12 -5.85 18.25
C ALA A 96 1.46 -6.59 18.33
N ALA A 97 1.70 -7.31 19.43
CA ALA A 97 2.90 -8.10 19.65
C ALA A 97 3.03 -9.25 18.64
N GLU A 98 1.94 -9.97 18.35
CA GLU A 98 1.95 -11.05 17.34
C GLU A 98 2.41 -10.53 15.96
N ARG A 99 1.98 -9.32 15.60
CA ARG A 99 2.27 -8.70 14.29
C ARG A 99 3.54 -7.85 14.28
N GLU A 100 4.24 -7.71 15.41
CA GLU A 100 5.30 -6.71 15.59
C GLU A 100 4.83 -5.33 15.07
N ARG A 101 3.61 -4.94 15.44
CA ARG A 101 2.93 -3.74 14.92
C ARG A 101 3.08 -2.58 15.89
N GLU A 102 4.09 -1.76 15.60
CA GLU A 102 4.35 -0.50 16.29
C GLU A 102 3.79 0.69 15.51
N PRO A 103 3.44 1.82 16.16
CA PRO A 103 2.97 3.02 15.48
C PRO A 103 3.93 3.49 14.39
N LEU A 104 3.37 3.79 13.22
CA LEU A 104 4.08 4.33 12.08
C LEU A 104 3.62 5.78 11.87
N GLU A 105 4.47 6.73 12.24
CA GLU A 105 4.21 8.15 11.96
C GLU A 105 4.11 8.40 10.45
N TYR A 106 3.33 9.41 10.08
CA TYR A 106 3.12 9.80 8.69
C TYR A 106 4.44 10.05 7.94
N PHE A 107 4.56 9.46 6.76
CA PHE A 107 5.59 9.82 5.79
C PHE A 107 5.15 9.46 4.37
N GLU A 108 5.88 10.02 3.42
CA GLU A 108 5.70 9.82 1.99
C GLU A 108 6.93 9.11 1.44
N ILE A 109 6.71 8.23 0.47
CA ILE A 109 7.79 7.59 -0.27
C ILE A 109 7.64 7.86 -1.76
N PHE A 110 8.73 8.34 -2.35
CA PHE A 110 8.85 8.57 -3.78
C PHE A 110 9.84 7.57 -4.36
N ASN A 111 9.52 7.01 -5.52
CA ASN A 111 10.38 6.06 -6.25
C ASN A 111 10.94 4.90 -5.39
N PRO A 112 10.16 4.28 -4.48
CA PRO A 112 10.72 3.34 -3.52
C PRO A 112 11.18 2.04 -4.16
N SER A 113 12.11 1.40 -3.46
CA SER A 113 12.53 0.02 -3.63
C SER A 113 12.88 -0.57 -2.27
N TYR A 114 12.85 -1.90 -2.13
CA TYR A 114 13.25 -2.56 -0.90
C TYR A 114 14.04 -3.84 -1.16
N GLU A 115 14.88 -4.20 -0.18
CA GLU A 115 15.57 -5.48 -0.13
C GLU A 115 15.33 -6.17 1.22
N ALA A 116 15.25 -7.50 1.22
CA ALA A 116 15.11 -8.28 2.45
C ALA A 116 16.38 -8.19 3.30
N ARG A 117 16.22 -8.03 4.62
CA ARG A 117 17.31 -8.00 5.58
C ARG A 117 17.38 -9.33 6.32
N GLY A 118 18.01 -10.30 5.67
CA GLY A 118 18.12 -11.67 6.16
C GLY A 118 17.03 -12.59 5.61
N ALA A 119 16.87 -13.77 6.25
CA ALA A 119 15.97 -14.82 5.79
C ALA A 119 14.64 -14.88 6.55
N ARG A 120 14.43 -13.99 7.54
CA ARG A 120 13.23 -14.00 8.37
C ARG A 120 12.02 -13.56 7.55
N THR A 121 10.96 -14.38 7.57
CA THR A 121 9.68 -14.08 6.92
C THR A 121 8.55 -14.10 7.93
N ALA A 122 7.48 -13.37 7.64
CA ALA A 122 6.24 -13.38 8.41
C ALA A 122 5.05 -13.62 7.49
N GLU A 123 4.01 -14.24 8.02
CA GLU A 123 2.80 -14.61 7.29
C GLU A 123 1.58 -14.06 8.03
N PHE A 124 0.82 -13.21 7.34
CA PHE A 124 -0.39 -12.62 7.89
C PHE A 124 -1.41 -12.43 6.79
N TYR A 125 -2.67 -12.33 7.18
CA TYR A 125 -3.73 -11.85 6.30
C TYR A 125 -3.47 -10.39 5.91
N GLU A 126 -3.46 -10.13 4.61
CA GLU A 126 -3.46 -8.79 4.03
C GLU A 126 -4.78 -8.54 3.33
N GLY A 127 -5.31 -7.32 3.47
CA GLY A 127 -6.32 -6.75 2.59
C GLY A 127 -5.72 -5.63 1.75
N CYS A 128 -6.52 -5.08 0.84
CA CYS A 128 -6.14 -3.93 0.03
C CYS A 128 -7.37 -3.09 -0.27
N LEU A 129 -7.25 -1.77 -0.19
CA LEU A 129 -8.34 -0.84 -0.50
C LEU A 129 -8.82 -0.95 -1.96
N SER A 130 -7.95 -1.45 -2.84
CA SER A 130 -8.24 -1.70 -4.26
C SER A 130 -8.67 -3.15 -4.55
N PHE A 131 -8.82 -4.01 -3.54
CA PHE A 131 -9.47 -5.31 -3.69
C PHE A 131 -10.38 -5.56 -2.48
N ASP A 132 -11.45 -4.77 -2.47
CA ASP A 132 -12.33 -4.63 -1.33
C ASP A 132 -13.08 -5.92 -0.96
N GLY A 133 -13.34 -6.08 0.34
CA GLY A 133 -14.09 -7.19 0.90
C GLY A 133 -13.35 -8.54 0.97
N PHE A 134 -12.06 -8.59 0.62
CA PHE A 134 -11.26 -9.83 0.67
C PHE A 134 -9.90 -9.65 1.35
N GLN A 135 -9.48 -10.71 2.04
CA GLN A 135 -8.13 -10.85 2.57
C GLN A 135 -7.54 -12.21 2.20
N ALA A 136 -6.22 -12.31 2.17
CA ALA A 136 -5.54 -13.60 2.06
C ALA A 136 -4.19 -13.56 2.78
N VAL A 137 -3.68 -14.73 3.16
CA VAL A 137 -2.36 -14.88 3.76
C VAL A 137 -1.29 -14.57 2.71
N VAL A 138 -0.39 -13.64 3.05
CA VAL A 138 0.76 -13.26 2.24
C VAL A 138 2.04 -13.46 3.06
N THR A 139 3.02 -14.17 2.49
CA THR A 139 4.35 -14.30 3.07
C THR A 139 5.22 -13.12 2.62
N ARG A 140 5.84 -12.41 3.57
CA ARG A 140 6.78 -11.31 3.28
C ARG A 140 8.06 -11.44 4.10
N PRO A 141 9.20 -10.94 3.62
CA PRO A 141 10.33 -10.58 4.46
C PRO A 141 9.85 -9.77 5.68
N ALA A 142 10.21 -10.24 6.88
CA ALA A 142 9.83 -9.59 8.12
C ALA A 142 10.67 -8.33 8.38
N ASP A 143 11.87 -8.28 7.83
CA ASP A 143 12.80 -7.16 7.92
C ASP A 143 13.23 -6.74 6.51
N ILE A 144 13.19 -5.44 6.24
CA ILE A 144 13.63 -4.87 4.96
C ILE A 144 14.50 -3.64 5.15
N ARG A 145 15.29 -3.34 4.14
CA ARG A 145 15.89 -2.01 3.92
C ARG A 145 15.19 -1.38 2.73
N ALA A 146 14.51 -0.27 2.97
CA ALA A 146 13.87 0.52 1.92
C ALA A 146 14.81 1.65 1.48
N ASN A 147 14.88 1.88 0.18
CA ASN A 147 15.50 3.03 -0.45
C ASN A 147 14.41 3.80 -1.18
N TYR A 148 14.24 5.08 -0.88
CA TYR A 148 13.22 5.95 -1.46
C TYR A 148 13.68 7.40 -1.41
N GLU A 149 12.94 8.28 -2.07
CA GLU A 149 13.13 9.73 -2.01
C GLU A 149 12.05 10.37 -1.12
N ASP A 150 12.39 11.45 -0.44
CA ASP A 150 11.39 12.36 0.11
C ASP A 150 10.82 13.29 -0.97
N ARG A 151 9.86 14.14 -0.60
CA ARG A 151 9.20 15.08 -1.53
C ARG A 151 10.15 16.08 -2.19
N ASP A 152 11.32 16.33 -1.60
CA ASP A 152 12.34 17.22 -2.14
C ASP A 152 13.36 16.47 -3.02
N GLY A 153 13.14 15.16 -3.26
CA GLY A 153 14.02 14.30 -4.06
C GLY A 153 15.27 13.83 -3.32
N LYS A 154 15.35 14.04 -2.00
CA LYS A 154 16.49 13.60 -1.20
C LYS A 154 16.37 12.11 -0.90
N GLN A 155 17.46 11.39 -1.14
CA GLN A 155 17.53 9.96 -0.89
C GLN A 155 17.43 9.65 0.62
N VAL A 156 16.61 8.67 0.94
CA VAL A 156 16.39 8.11 2.27
C VAL A 156 16.60 6.61 2.22
N VAL A 157 17.41 6.11 3.15
CA VAL A 157 17.61 4.68 3.39
C VAL A 157 17.16 4.38 4.80
N ARG A 158 16.13 3.53 4.94
CA ARG A 158 15.52 3.23 6.24
C ARG A 158 15.26 1.74 6.37
N ASP A 159 15.62 1.20 7.53
CA ASP A 159 15.29 -0.17 7.90
C ASP A 159 13.90 -0.20 8.55
N PHE A 160 13.09 -1.18 8.14
CA PHE A 160 11.76 -1.44 8.68
C PHE A 160 11.65 -2.91 9.07
N SER A 161 10.85 -3.20 10.10
CA SER A 161 10.56 -4.55 10.57
C SER A 161 9.06 -4.73 10.84
N GLY A 162 8.64 -5.98 11.02
CA GLY A 162 7.29 -6.32 11.47
C GLY A 162 6.19 -5.81 10.54
N TRP A 163 5.13 -5.24 11.12
CA TRP A 163 4.01 -4.73 10.33
C TRP A 163 4.39 -3.52 9.47
N GLN A 164 5.30 -2.66 9.94
CA GLN A 164 5.76 -1.50 9.16
C GLN A 164 6.48 -1.93 7.89
N ALA A 165 7.34 -2.95 7.98
CA ALA A 165 7.96 -3.56 6.80
C ALA A 165 6.91 -4.08 5.82
N ARG A 166 5.84 -4.70 6.31
CA ARG A 166 4.75 -5.20 5.48
C ARG A 166 4.03 -4.10 4.72
N ILE A 167 3.66 -3.01 5.40
CA ILE A 167 2.99 -1.85 4.76
C ILE A 167 3.89 -1.27 3.66
N VAL A 168 5.17 -0.99 3.96
CA VAL A 168 6.11 -0.44 2.97
C VAL A 168 6.25 -1.35 1.74
N GLN A 169 6.32 -2.67 1.94
CA GLN A 169 6.39 -3.62 0.83
C GLN A 169 5.09 -3.63 0.00
N HIS A 170 3.93 -3.59 0.66
CA HIS A 170 2.61 -3.57 0.00
C HIS A 170 2.44 -2.32 -0.86
N GLU A 171 2.69 -1.15 -0.30
CA GLU A 171 2.58 0.11 -1.05
C GLU A 171 3.62 0.20 -2.16
N THR A 172 4.85 -0.28 -1.91
CA THR A 172 5.87 -0.34 -2.97
C THR A 172 5.41 -1.25 -4.12
N ASP A 173 4.85 -2.42 -3.83
CA ASP A 173 4.36 -3.36 -4.86
C ASP A 173 3.32 -2.72 -5.79
N HIS A 174 2.40 -1.91 -5.26
CA HIS A 174 1.41 -1.17 -6.05
C HIS A 174 2.06 -0.27 -7.10
N LEU A 175 3.19 0.38 -6.76
CA LEU A 175 3.92 1.26 -7.68
C LEU A 175 4.61 0.51 -8.83
N TYR A 176 4.73 -0.81 -8.72
CA TYR A 176 5.23 -1.70 -9.76
C TYR A 176 4.13 -2.54 -10.41
N GLY A 177 2.85 -2.23 -10.15
CA GLY A 177 1.70 -2.94 -10.73
C GLY A 177 1.47 -4.34 -10.15
N THR A 178 2.01 -4.61 -8.96
CA THR A 178 1.81 -5.85 -8.21
C THR A 178 0.79 -5.60 -7.11
N VAL A 179 -0.19 -6.49 -6.97
CA VAL A 179 -1.19 -6.46 -5.91
C VAL A 179 -1.03 -7.69 -5.01
N TYR A 180 -1.49 -7.62 -3.76
CA TYR A 180 -1.21 -8.68 -2.78
C TYR A 180 -1.67 -10.07 -3.23
N ILE A 181 -2.74 -10.17 -4.03
CA ILE A 181 -3.27 -11.44 -4.54
C ILE A 181 -2.30 -12.18 -5.46
N ASP A 182 -1.32 -11.48 -6.05
CA ASP A 182 -0.25 -12.09 -6.86
C ASP A 182 0.77 -12.86 -6.00
N LYS A 183 0.84 -12.53 -4.70
CA LYS A 183 1.75 -13.13 -3.71
C LYS A 183 1.00 -13.98 -2.68
N ALA A 184 -0.33 -13.97 -2.73
CA ALA A 184 -1.17 -14.61 -1.74
C ALA A 184 -1.19 -16.15 -1.89
N ALA A 185 -1.27 -16.83 -0.76
CA ALA A 185 -1.71 -18.22 -0.73
C ALA A 185 -3.21 -18.25 -1.05
N THR A 186 -3.58 -18.42 -2.32
CA THR A 186 -4.96 -18.20 -2.81
C THR A 186 -6.03 -19.06 -2.15
N ARG A 187 -5.69 -20.24 -1.60
CA ARG A 187 -6.64 -21.06 -0.82
C ARG A 187 -7.01 -20.46 0.53
N SER A 188 -6.24 -19.47 1.01
CA SER A 188 -6.53 -18.70 2.21
C SER A 188 -7.43 -17.49 1.96
N LEU A 189 -7.81 -17.22 0.70
CA LEU A 189 -8.68 -16.10 0.35
C LEU A 189 -9.99 -16.20 1.12
N ILE A 190 -10.27 -15.18 1.91
CA ILE A 190 -11.43 -15.10 2.78
C ILE A 190 -12.16 -13.79 2.54
N ASN A 191 -13.48 -13.86 2.42
CA ASN A 191 -14.30 -12.66 2.38
C ASN A 191 -14.40 -12.07 3.78
N GLU A 192 -14.46 -10.75 3.89
CA GLU A 192 -14.57 -10.05 5.17
C GLU A 192 -15.73 -10.58 6.03
N THR A 193 -16.88 -10.92 5.42
CA THR A 193 -18.07 -11.40 6.14
C THR A 193 -17.80 -12.73 6.85
N GLU A 194 -16.94 -13.58 6.28
CA GLU A 194 -16.53 -14.85 6.87
C GLU A 194 -15.38 -14.67 7.88
N LEU A 195 -14.49 -13.69 7.66
CA LEU A 195 -13.46 -13.34 8.65
C LEU A 195 -14.10 -12.96 10.00
N TRP A 196 -15.18 -12.20 9.98
CA TRP A 196 -15.94 -11.85 11.19
C TRP A 196 -16.57 -13.07 11.88
N ARG A 197 -16.98 -14.10 11.12
CA ARG A 197 -17.52 -15.35 11.68
C ARG A 197 -16.45 -16.27 12.25
N HIS A 198 -15.22 -16.15 11.74
CA HIS A 198 -14.06 -16.97 12.09
C HIS A 198 -12.99 -16.19 12.87
N GLN A 199 -13.38 -15.17 13.64
CA GLN A 199 -12.45 -14.44 14.51
C GLN A 199 -11.60 -15.42 15.32
N GLY A 200 -10.28 -15.31 15.19
CA GLY A 200 -9.31 -16.20 15.86
C GLY A 200 -8.79 -17.35 15.01
N LEU A 201 -9.11 -17.44 13.72
CA LEU A 201 -8.48 -18.39 12.82
C LEU A 201 -7.03 -17.98 12.56
N SER A 202 -6.10 -18.53 13.35
CA SER A 202 -4.68 -18.28 13.18
C SER A 202 -4.21 -18.74 11.78
N VAL A 203 -3.14 -18.14 11.27
CA VAL A 203 -2.54 -18.56 9.98
C VAL A 203 -2.18 -20.05 10.01
N ALA A 204 -1.69 -20.55 11.15
CA ALA A 204 -1.36 -21.97 11.32
C ALA A 204 -2.59 -22.88 11.17
N SER A 205 -3.69 -22.54 11.85
CA SER A 205 -4.95 -23.29 11.77
C SER A 205 -5.57 -23.20 10.36
N ALA A 206 -5.49 -22.02 9.74
CA ALA A 206 -5.92 -21.80 8.36
C ALA A 206 -5.17 -22.71 7.39
N ARG A 207 -3.84 -22.72 7.49
CA ARG A 207 -2.95 -23.53 6.67
C ARG A 207 -3.26 -25.02 6.78
N GLU A 208 -3.43 -25.52 8.01
CA GLU A 208 -3.76 -26.92 8.24
C GLU A 208 -5.12 -27.29 7.63
N THR A 209 -6.14 -26.46 7.87
CA THR A 209 -7.52 -26.74 7.47
C THR A 209 -7.72 -26.60 5.95
N LEU A 210 -7.13 -25.57 5.35
CA LEU A 210 -7.35 -25.21 3.96
C LEU A 210 -6.28 -25.79 3.04
N GLY A 211 -5.10 -26.16 3.56
CA GLY A 211 -4.01 -26.80 2.82
C GLY A 211 -3.27 -25.85 1.89
N PHE A 212 -2.53 -24.88 2.45
CA PHE A 212 -1.71 -23.91 1.70
C PHE A 212 -0.40 -23.54 2.37
#